data_AF-A0A518XHA8-F1
#
_entry.id   AF-A0A518XHA8-F1
#
_cell.length_a   1.000
_cell.length_b   1.000
_cell.length_c   1.000
_cell.angle_alpha   90.00
_cell.angle_beta   90.00
_cell.angle_gamma   90.00
#
_symmetry.space_group_name_H-M   'P 1'
#
loop_
_entity.id
_entity.type
_entity.pdbx_description
1 polymer ?
#
loop_
_entity_poly.entity_id
_entity_poly.type
_entity_poly.pdbx_seq_one_letter_code
_entity_poly.pdbx_strand_id
1 'polypeptide(L)'
;MDWNSLLKHAYRPIKFDSIKVNFDVKEFIKDSGLYDFLNKKDKIYYINDSSLDFAVSLDPKIFLEFVIYVIQNVPQHHYFFDEKAKWCLVITSEGYIDFGVRN
;
A
#
# COMPACT_ATOMS: atom_id res chain seq x y z
N MET A 1 -10.08 0.92 -9.43
CA MET A 1 -9.83 -0.54 -9.48
C MET A 1 -11.09 -1.20 -8.96
N ASP A 2 -11.65 -2.20 -9.65
CA ASP A 2 -12.84 -2.93 -9.15
C ASP A 2 -12.38 -4.10 -8.28
N TRP A 3 -12.52 -3.96 -6.96
CA TRP A 3 -12.04 -4.93 -5.96
C TRP A 3 -12.66 -6.32 -6.12
N ASN A 4 -13.89 -6.41 -6.60
CA ASN A 4 -14.58 -7.70 -6.77
C ASN A 4 -14.02 -8.54 -7.94
N SER A 5 -13.19 -7.94 -8.79
CA SER A 5 -12.64 -8.57 -9.99
C SER A 5 -11.16 -8.97 -9.87
N LEU A 6 -10.56 -8.79 -8.69
CA LEU A 6 -9.12 -8.98 -8.46
C LEU A 6 -8.76 -10.43 -8.14
N LEU A 7 -7.61 -10.89 -8.65
CA LEU A 7 -7.15 -12.27 -8.50
C LEU A 7 -6.63 -12.61 -7.10
N LYS A 8 -6.12 -11.60 -6.38
CA LYS A 8 -5.47 -11.74 -5.06
C LYS A 8 -5.92 -10.62 -4.13
N HIS A 9 -7.23 -10.49 -3.92
CA HIS A 9 -7.78 -9.50 -2.98
C HIS A 9 -7.58 -9.98 -1.54
N ALA A 10 -6.87 -9.19 -0.74
CA ALA A 10 -6.69 -9.39 0.69
C ALA A 10 -6.95 -8.06 1.40
N TYR A 11 -7.72 -8.06 2.48
CA TYR A 11 -7.96 -6.86 3.27
C TYR A 11 -8.12 -7.18 4.75
N ARG A 12 -7.80 -6.23 5.62
CA ARG A 12 -8.11 -6.32 7.05
C ARG A 12 -8.20 -4.94 7.72
N PRO A 13 -8.94 -4.82 8.84
CA PRO A 13 -8.89 -3.62 9.65
C PRO A 13 -7.50 -3.41 10.29
N ILE A 14 -7.09 -2.16 10.43
CA ILE A 14 -5.88 -1.70 11.12
C ILE A 14 -6.26 -0.64 12.15
N LYS A 15 -5.61 -0.67 13.31
CA LYS A 15 -5.78 0.31 14.38
C LYS A 15 -4.56 1.24 14.43
N PHE A 16 -4.68 2.46 13.91
CA PHE A 16 -3.56 3.41 13.86
C PHE A 16 -3.10 3.91 15.24
N ASP A 17 -4.00 3.92 16.22
CA ASP A 17 -3.72 4.26 17.62
C ASP A 17 -3.00 3.13 18.39
N SER A 18 -2.88 1.95 17.78
CA SER A 18 -2.18 0.81 18.36
C SER A 18 -0.67 1.00 18.28
N ILE A 19 0.02 0.72 19.39
CA ILE A 19 1.50 0.57 19.42
C ILE A 19 2.00 -0.53 18.47
N LYS A 20 1.11 -1.40 17.97
CA LYS A 20 1.43 -2.50 17.05
C LYS A 20 1.18 -2.17 15.57
N VAL A 21 0.69 -0.98 15.22
CA VAL A 21 0.33 -0.64 13.83
C VAL A 21 1.44 -0.98 12.83
N ASN A 22 2.70 -0.71 13.18
CA ASN A 22 3.85 -1.02 12.33
C ASN A 22 4.04 -2.53 12.12
N PHE A 23 3.80 -3.32 13.16
CA PHE A 23 3.86 -4.78 13.06
C PHE A 23 2.71 -5.30 12.20
N ASP A 24 1.50 -4.79 12.42
CA ASP A 24 0.30 -5.21 11.69
C ASP A 24 0.42 -4.86 10.20
N VAL A 25 0.91 -3.68 9.83
CA VAL A 25 1.13 -3.34 8.40
C VAL A 25 2.19 -4.24 7.76
N LYS A 26 3.30 -4.50 8.47
CA LYS A 26 4.38 -5.35 7.97
C LYS A 26 3.93 -6.78 7.74
N GLU A 27 3.19 -7.34 8.68
CA GLU A 27 2.64 -8.69 8.60
C GLU A 27 1.64 -8.80 7.44
N PHE A 28 0.73 -7.82 7.29
CA PHE A 28 -0.20 -7.81 6.16
C PHE A 28 0.53 -7.81 4.81
N ILE A 29 1.54 -6.94 4.64
CA ILE A 29 2.31 -6.87 3.40
C ILE A 29 2.99 -8.21 3.10
N LYS A 30 3.51 -8.88 4.13
CA LYS A 30 4.11 -10.21 4.00
C LYS A 30 3.09 -11.25 3.56
N ASP A 31 1.92 -11.29 4.19
CA ASP A 31 0.93 -12.34 4.00
C ASP A 31 0.06 -12.13 2.74
N SER A 32 -0.08 -10.88 2.29
CA SER A 32 -0.83 -10.51 1.07
C SER A 32 -0.20 -11.01 -0.23
N GLY A 33 1.07 -11.41 -0.20
CA GLY A 33 1.84 -11.75 -1.40
C GLY A 33 2.33 -10.55 -2.20
N LEU A 34 2.21 -9.32 -1.68
CA LEU A 34 2.69 -8.10 -2.34
C LEU A 34 4.18 -8.19 -2.71
N TYR A 35 5.01 -8.86 -1.90
CA TYR A 35 6.43 -9.03 -2.19
C TYR A 35 6.72 -9.71 -3.53
N ASP A 36 5.82 -10.56 -4.04
CA ASP A 36 5.95 -11.20 -5.36
C ASP A 36 5.96 -10.16 -6.50
N PHE A 37 5.43 -8.96 -6.24
CA PHE A 37 5.31 -7.86 -7.19
C PHE A 37 6.34 -6.75 -6.98
N LEU A 38 7.15 -6.83 -5.91
CA LEU A 38 8.21 -5.86 -5.61
C LEU A 38 9.53 -6.28 -6.29
N ASN A 39 9.62 -6.05 -7.59
CA ASN A 39 10.86 -6.28 -8.34
C ASN A 39 11.82 -5.10 -8.15
N LYS A 40 13.07 -5.39 -7.74
CA LYS A 40 14.12 -4.37 -7.49
C LYS A 40 14.45 -3.44 -8.66
N LYS A 41 14.05 -3.79 -9.89
CA LYS A 41 14.26 -2.94 -11.08
C LYS A 41 13.08 -2.01 -11.39
N ASP A 42 11.92 -2.27 -10.79
CA ASP A 42 10.69 -1.53 -11.06
C ASP A 42 10.54 -0.39 -10.05
N LYS A 43 9.77 0.64 -10.43
CA LYS A 43 9.40 1.74 -9.54
C LYS A 43 8.04 1.47 -8.92
N ILE A 44 7.87 1.93 -7.69
CA ILE A 44 6.57 1.99 -7.01
C ILE A 44 6.12 3.43 -7.01
N TYR A 45 4.86 3.67 -7.34
CA TYR A 45 4.25 4.99 -7.32
C TYR A 45 3.36 5.10 -6.08
N TYR A 46 3.42 6.27 -5.45
CA TYR A 46 2.63 6.63 -4.28
C TYR A 46 1.85 7.91 -4.54
N ILE A 47 0.56 7.89 -4.19
CA ILE A 47 -0.31 9.07 -4.10
C ILE A 47 -1.10 9.02 -2.79
N ASN A 48 -1.59 10.18 -2.37
CA ASN A 48 -2.65 10.30 -1.37
C ASN A 48 -3.79 11.19 -1.89
N ASP A 49 -4.86 11.33 -1.12
CA ASP A 49 -6.05 12.11 -1.53
C ASP A 49 -5.75 13.59 -1.82
N SER A 50 -4.67 14.13 -1.26
CA SER A 50 -4.24 15.52 -1.48
C SER A 50 -3.24 15.68 -2.62
N SER A 51 -2.75 14.58 -3.21
CA SER A 51 -1.80 14.58 -4.33
C SER A 51 -2.54 14.71 -5.66
N LEU A 52 -3.06 15.91 -5.96
CA LEU A 52 -3.85 16.14 -7.17
C LEU A 52 -3.03 16.12 -8.47
N ASP A 53 -1.77 16.57 -8.40
CA ASP A 53 -0.96 16.86 -9.60
C ASP A 53 0.36 16.07 -9.67
N PHE A 54 0.63 15.16 -8.72
CA PHE A 54 1.89 14.43 -8.69
C PHE A 54 1.77 13.05 -8.05
N ALA A 55 2.75 12.20 -8.36
CA ALA A 55 3.01 10.95 -7.64
C ALA A 55 4.47 10.91 -7.20
N VAL A 56 4.72 10.29 -6.05
CA VAL A 56 6.09 10.03 -5.58
C VAL A 56 6.54 8.68 -6.14
N SER A 57 7.68 8.65 -6.82
CA SER A 57 8.29 7.39 -7.26
C SER A 57 9.30 6.89 -6.22
N LEU A 58 9.21 5.61 -5.85
CA LEU A 58 10.00 4.97 -4.80
C LEU A 58 10.80 3.79 -5.37
N ASP A 59 12.00 3.57 -4.84
CA ASP A 59 12.74 2.31 -5.02
C ASP A 59 12.10 1.24 -4.09
N PRO A 60 11.85 0.02 -4.57
CA PRO A 60 11.32 -1.07 -3.76
C PRO A 60 12.10 -1.34 -2.46
N LYS A 61 13.39 -1.01 -2.39
CA LYS A 61 14.21 -1.15 -1.18
C LYS A 61 13.74 -0.28 -0.02
N ILE A 62 13.19 0.90 -0.29
CA ILE A 62 12.71 1.84 0.74
C ILE A 62 11.20 1.74 0.96
N PHE A 63 10.50 0.90 0.17
CA PHE A 63 9.05 0.82 0.17
C PHE A 63 8.45 0.65 1.55
N LEU A 64 8.94 -0.34 2.31
CA LEU A 64 8.37 -0.67 3.61
C LEU A 64 8.57 0.45 4.63
N GLU A 65 9.74 1.07 4.64
CA GLU A 65 10.05 2.21 5.52
C GLU A 65 9.18 3.42 5.16
N PHE A 66 8.97 3.65 3.87
CA PHE A 66 8.13 4.74 3.38
C PHE A 66 6.65 4.52 3.73
N VAL A 67 6.12 3.30 3.57
CA VAL A 67 4.75 2.95 4.00
C VAL A 67 4.58 3.26 5.49
N ILE A 68 5.50 2.81 6.34
CA ILE A 68 5.44 3.08 7.79
C ILE A 68 5.53 4.58 8.09
N TYR A 69 6.37 5.31 7.35
CA TYR A 69 6.48 6.75 7.52
C TYR A 69 5.15 7.48 7.22
N VAL A 70 4.51 7.19 6.07
CA VAL A 70 3.30 7.92 5.70
C VAL A 70 2.12 7.61 6.60
N ILE A 71 1.90 6.35 7.00
CA ILE A 71 0.78 6.00 7.88
C ILE A 71 0.88 6.64 9.27
N GLN A 72 2.11 6.94 9.73
CA GLN A 72 2.34 7.53 11.05
C GLN A 72 2.23 9.06 11.04
N ASN A 73 2.51 9.70 9.90
CA ASN A 73 2.70 11.14 9.82
C ASN A 73 1.63 11.84 8.97
N VAL A 74 0.91 11.10 8.13
CA VAL A 74 -0.03 11.65 7.15
C VAL A 74 -1.36 10.90 7.29
N PRO A 75 -2.34 11.41 8.05
CA PRO A 75 -3.62 10.72 8.29
C PRO A 75 -4.56 10.88 7.09
N GLN A 76 -4.23 10.23 5.97
CA GLN A 76 -4.97 10.29 4.70
C GLN A 76 -5.09 8.89 4.10
N HIS A 77 -5.83 8.74 3.00
CA HIS A 77 -5.74 7.50 2.24
C HIS A 77 -4.42 7.48 1.47
N HIS A 78 -3.77 6.32 1.48
CA HIS A 78 -2.52 6.07 0.81
C HIS A 78 -2.71 4.99 -0.24
N TYR A 79 -2.19 5.24 -1.44
CA TYR A 79 -2.27 4.31 -2.55
C TYR A 79 -0.86 4.06 -3.08
N PHE A 80 -0.48 2.79 -3.16
CA PHE A 80 0.77 2.33 -3.74
C PHE A 80 0.47 1.38 -4.89
N PHE A 81 1.19 1.52 -6.01
CA PHE A 81 0.95 0.75 -7.23
C PHE A 81 2.20 0.74 -8.13
N ASP A 82 2.26 -0.17 -9.09
CA ASP A 82 3.27 -0.16 -10.16
C ASP A 82 2.85 0.76 -11.31
N GLU A 83 3.76 1.03 -12.26
CA GLU A 83 3.51 1.90 -13.42
C GLU A 83 2.23 1.53 -14.21
N LYS A 84 1.88 0.24 -14.24
CA LYS A 84 0.75 -0.28 -15.01
C LYS A 84 -0.52 -0.47 -14.19
N ALA A 85 -0.48 -0.13 -12.90
CA ALA A 85 -1.54 -0.41 -11.92
C ALA A 85 -2.04 -1.88 -12.00
N LYS A 86 -1.10 -2.82 -12.15
CA LYS A 86 -1.33 -4.27 -12.07
C LYS A 86 -1.60 -4.71 -10.65
N TRP A 87 -1.08 -4.00 -9.66
CA TRP A 87 -1.42 -4.21 -8.27
C TRP A 87 -1.63 -2.88 -7.56
N CYS A 88 -2.37 -2.92 -6.46
CA CYS A 88 -2.55 -1.76 -5.60
C CYS A 88 -2.57 -2.18 -4.13
N LEU A 89 -1.81 -1.47 -3.30
CA LEU A 89 -1.93 -1.49 -1.85
C LEU A 89 -2.60 -0.18 -1.43
N VAL A 90 -3.68 -0.28 -0.67
CA VAL A 90 -4.43 0.86 -0.13
C VAL A 90 -4.39 0.80 1.39
N ILE A 91 -4.13 1.94 2.01
CA ILE A 91 -4.27 2.13 3.45
C ILE A 91 -5.20 3.32 3.64
N THR A 92 -6.40 3.07 4.15
CA THR A 92 -7.44 4.09 4.32
C THR A 92 -7.28 4.82 5.65
N SER A 93 -7.72 6.07 5.71
CA SER A 93 -7.69 6.86 6.94
C SER A 93 -8.61 6.30 8.04
N GLU A 94 -9.59 5.51 7.64
CA GLU A 94 -10.63 4.85 8.44
C GLU A 94 -10.13 3.57 9.12
N GLY A 95 -8.89 3.14 8.83
CA GLY A 95 -8.29 1.98 9.49
C GLY A 95 -8.52 0.67 8.74
N TYR A 96 -8.34 0.67 7.42
CA TYR A 96 -8.29 -0.55 6.61
C TYR A 96 -7.03 -0.58 5.76
N ILE A 97 -6.44 -1.76 5.63
CA ILE A 97 -5.44 -2.06 4.62
C ILE A 97 -6.02 -3.05 3.62
N ASP A 98 -5.74 -2.83 2.35
CA ASP A 98 -6.26 -3.62 1.24
C ASP A 98 -5.16 -3.81 0.18
N PHE A 99 -5.03 -5.02 -0.36
CA PHE A 99 -4.13 -5.34 -1.45
C PHE A 99 -4.87 -6.12 -2.52
N GLY A 100 -4.61 -5.79 -3.78
CA GLY A 100 -5.20 -6.51 -4.89
C GLY A 100 -4.37 -6.46 -6.15
N VAL A 101 -4.62 -7.44 -7.02
CA VAL A 101 -3.91 -7.64 -8.29
C VAL A 101 -4.94 -7.71 -9.40
N ARG A 102 -4.78 -6.83 -10.40
CA ARG A 102 -5.60 -6.77 -11.60
C ARG A 102 -5.31 -7.97 -12.51
N ASN A 103 -6.37 -8.51 -13.10
CA ASN A 103 -6.28 -9.46 -14.22
C ASN A 103 -5.54 -8.86 -15.42
#